data_AF-A0A525WCR7-F1
#
_entry.id   AF-A0A525WCR7-F1
#
_cell.length_a   1.000
_cell.length_b   1.000
_cell.length_c   1.000
_cell.angle_alpha   90.00
_cell.angle_beta   90.00
_cell.angle_gamma   90.00
#
_symmetry.space_group_name_H-M   'P 1'
#
loop_
_entity.id
_entity.type
_entity.pdbx_description
1 polymer ?
#
loop_
_entity_poly.entity_id
_entity_poly.type
_entity_poly.pdbx_seq_one_letter_code
_entity_poly.pdbx_strand_id
1 'polypeptide(L)'
;MDEPLPSNPSGGRTLIVDATDPRCYPLPSDALRDAAEHDQIYIRPGTYEDKIFISDRPVRLIGAGRDQVQIFSRRGGPLYLQEVPGGRISGIAFRYVGSDQHSAINVLNSTCVISDCRAMEGILSGVVLYGQECRVTFSGNEVCRNRESGIFVFAGAQPRLADNRCFDNHHFGIAVRDAGTCPDIVRNQCDSNMLSGILLFHHGGALLADNHCRDNQQWGVVVTPDAHPNPAPSELAQANDLARNPRGAYVVTDQPLEDIGR
;
A
#
# COMPACT_ATOMS: atom_id res chain seq x y z
N MET A 1 -3.12 -5.87 32.91
CA MET A 1 -4.17 -6.85 32.53
C MET A 1 -3.84 -7.23 31.12
N ASP A 2 -3.57 -8.50 30.85
CA ASP A 2 -3.24 -8.95 29.50
C ASP A 2 -4.44 -8.69 28.59
N GLU A 3 -4.22 -7.89 27.55
CA GLU A 3 -5.21 -7.65 26.50
C GLU A 3 -5.55 -9.00 25.84
N PRO A 4 -6.84 -9.34 25.65
CA PRO A 4 -7.22 -10.62 25.10
C PRO A 4 -6.64 -10.80 23.70
N LEU A 5 -5.95 -11.93 23.50
CA LEU A 5 -5.34 -12.26 22.21
C LEU A 5 -6.42 -12.36 21.13
N PRO A 6 -6.14 -11.89 19.90
CA PRO A 6 -7.07 -12.06 18.80
C PRO A 6 -7.27 -13.55 18.51
N SER A 7 -8.51 -13.93 18.20
CA SER A 7 -8.83 -15.30 17.80
C SER A 7 -8.07 -15.67 16.51
N ASN A 8 -7.59 -16.92 16.44
CA ASN A 8 -7.04 -17.47 15.21
C ASN A 8 -8.13 -18.26 14.46
N PRO A 9 -8.73 -17.72 13.39
CA PRO A 9 -9.79 -18.40 12.65
C PRO A 9 -9.30 -19.63 11.87
N SER A 10 -7.99 -19.81 11.70
CA SER A 10 -7.39 -20.98 11.05
C SER A 10 -7.17 -22.17 11.99
N GLY A 11 -7.41 -22.00 13.30
CA GLY A 11 -7.29 -23.09 14.28
C GLY A 11 -5.87 -23.50 14.65
N GLY A 12 -4.84 -22.86 14.10
CA GLY A 12 -3.44 -23.05 14.50
C GLY A 12 -3.05 -22.25 15.75
N ARG A 13 -1.76 -22.29 16.09
CA ARG A 13 -1.19 -21.58 17.24
C ARG A 13 -1.22 -20.07 17.01
N THR A 14 -1.17 -19.31 18.09
CA THR A 14 -0.88 -17.87 18.03
C THR A 14 0.51 -17.62 18.59
N LEU A 15 1.46 -17.26 17.71
CA LEU A 15 2.83 -16.91 18.07
C LEU A 15 2.85 -15.43 18.46
N ILE A 16 3.29 -15.13 19.69
CA ILE A 16 3.25 -13.78 20.25
C ILE A 16 4.60 -13.12 20.07
N VAL A 17 4.59 -11.90 19.52
CA VAL A 17 5.78 -11.07 19.33
C VAL A 17 5.75 -9.93 20.34
N ASP A 18 6.78 -9.84 21.17
CA ASP A 18 6.97 -8.83 22.21
C ASP A 18 8.45 -8.73 22.53
N ALA A 19 9.07 -7.58 22.24
CA ALA A 19 10.49 -7.39 22.45
C ALA A 19 10.88 -7.28 23.95
N THR A 20 9.89 -7.11 24.84
CA THR A 20 10.11 -6.90 26.27
C THR A 20 9.80 -8.13 27.13
N ASP A 21 9.00 -9.06 26.62
CA ASP A 21 8.65 -10.30 27.31
C ASP A 21 9.54 -11.46 26.82
N PRO A 22 10.45 -12.00 27.65
CA PRO A 22 11.38 -13.06 27.24
C PRO A 22 10.69 -14.41 26.92
N ARG A 23 9.38 -14.53 27.18
CA ARG A 23 8.58 -15.71 26.81
C ARG A 23 8.01 -15.62 25.39
N CYS A 24 8.14 -14.46 24.74
CA CYS A 24 7.62 -14.17 23.40
C CYS A 24 8.75 -14.13 22.37
N TYR A 25 8.38 -14.14 21.09
CA TYR A 25 9.31 -13.87 20.01
C TYR A 25 9.76 -12.40 20.07
N PRO A 26 11.07 -12.10 19.99
CA PRO A 26 11.52 -10.72 20.10
C PRO A 26 11.25 -9.92 18.81
N LEU A 27 11.25 -10.57 17.63
CA LEU A 27 10.96 -9.96 16.34
C LEU A 27 9.85 -10.69 15.58
N PRO A 28 9.06 -9.99 14.76
CA PRO A 28 8.07 -10.65 13.90
C PRO A 28 8.68 -11.65 12.89
N SER A 29 9.89 -11.43 12.40
CA SER A 29 10.59 -12.37 11.53
C SER A 29 11.01 -13.66 12.25
N ASP A 30 11.29 -13.60 13.56
CA ASP A 30 11.55 -14.79 14.37
C ASP A 30 10.31 -15.67 14.46
N ALA A 31 9.16 -15.07 14.80
CA ALA A 31 7.88 -15.78 14.82
C ALA A 31 7.52 -16.34 13.44
N LEU A 32 7.82 -15.60 12.38
CA LEU A 32 7.53 -16.04 11.01
C LEU A 32 8.31 -17.30 10.61
N ARG A 33 9.56 -17.45 11.06
CA ARG A 33 10.37 -18.64 10.81
C ARG A 33 9.78 -19.92 11.42
N ASP A 34 9.13 -19.78 12.58
CA ASP A 34 8.55 -20.91 13.32
C ASP A 34 7.06 -21.15 13.00
N ALA A 35 6.41 -20.21 12.32
CA ALA A 35 4.99 -20.27 12.01
C ALA A 35 4.69 -21.34 10.95
N ALA A 36 3.78 -22.25 11.28
CA ALA A 36 3.20 -23.20 10.34
C ALA A 36 2.06 -22.56 9.52
N GLU A 37 1.53 -23.29 8.53
CA GLU A 37 0.52 -22.78 7.57
C GLU A 37 -0.75 -22.21 8.23
N HIS A 38 -1.21 -22.81 9.33
CA HIS A 38 -2.43 -22.40 10.03
C HIS A 38 -2.18 -21.51 11.25
N ASP A 39 -0.92 -21.21 11.54
CA ASP A 39 -0.56 -20.37 12.66
C ASP A 39 -0.84 -18.89 12.36
N GLN A 40 -1.06 -18.13 13.43
CA GLN A 40 -1.18 -16.68 13.42
C GLN A 40 -0.01 -16.08 14.19
N ILE A 41 0.53 -14.98 13.70
CA ILE A 41 1.50 -14.16 14.43
C ILE A 41 0.74 -12.93 14.94
N TYR A 42 0.79 -12.71 16.26
CA TYR A 42 0.25 -11.51 16.88
C TYR A 42 1.39 -10.64 17.43
N ILE A 43 1.46 -9.40 16.96
CA ILE A 43 2.46 -8.42 17.37
C ILE A 43 1.83 -7.47 18.38
N ARG A 44 2.37 -7.47 19.60
CA ARG A 44 1.97 -6.55 20.66
C ARG A 44 2.45 -5.12 20.37
N PRO A 45 1.90 -4.11 21.06
CA PRO A 45 2.37 -2.74 20.94
C PRO A 45 3.89 -2.65 21.12
N GLY A 46 4.56 -1.95 20.21
CA GLY A 46 6.01 -1.89 20.20
C GLY A 46 6.59 -1.34 18.89
N THR A 47 7.89 -1.08 18.92
CA THR A 47 8.67 -0.69 17.74
C THR A 47 9.75 -1.73 17.50
N TYR A 48 9.77 -2.29 16.30
CA TYR A 48 10.59 -3.45 15.92
C TYR A 48 11.48 -3.07 14.74
N GLU A 49 12.81 -3.13 14.91
CA GLU A 49 13.74 -3.03 13.79
C GLU A 49 13.82 -4.39 13.11
N ASP A 50 13.07 -4.58 12.03
CA ASP A 50 12.92 -5.89 11.41
C ASP A 50 12.64 -5.79 9.90
N LYS A 51 12.87 -6.90 9.20
CA LYS A 51 12.56 -7.07 7.79
C LYS A 51 11.74 -8.34 7.59
N ILE A 52 10.50 -8.16 7.18
CA ILE A 52 9.57 -9.25 6.93
C ILE A 52 9.61 -9.63 5.47
N PHE A 53 10.12 -10.82 5.19
CA PHE A 53 10.09 -11.44 3.87
C PHE A 53 9.26 -12.72 3.91
N ILE A 54 8.25 -12.80 3.06
CA ILE A 54 7.38 -13.98 2.96
C ILE A 54 7.32 -14.36 1.48
N SER A 55 7.62 -15.64 1.20
CA SER A 55 7.44 -16.20 -0.13
C SER A 55 6.74 -17.55 -0.12
N ASP A 56 5.96 -17.82 -1.17
CA ASP A 56 5.43 -19.14 -1.54
C ASP A 56 4.57 -19.82 -0.46
N ARG A 57 3.97 -19.04 0.45
CA ARG A 57 3.15 -19.56 1.56
C ARG A 57 2.14 -18.53 2.06
N PRO A 58 0.96 -18.96 2.57
CA PRO A 58 0.01 -18.04 3.18
C PRO A 58 0.57 -17.45 4.47
N VAL A 59 0.04 -16.29 4.89
CA VAL A 59 0.47 -15.62 6.11
C VAL A 59 -0.70 -15.03 6.91
N ARG A 60 -0.65 -15.12 8.23
CA ARG A 60 -1.51 -14.32 9.14
C ARG A 60 -0.64 -13.52 10.09
N LEU A 61 -0.44 -12.25 9.77
CA LEU A 61 0.40 -11.31 10.54
C LEU A 61 -0.46 -10.15 11.07
N ILE A 62 -0.76 -10.18 12.37
CA ILE A 62 -1.73 -9.27 12.99
C ILE A 62 -1.02 -8.43 14.04
N GLY A 63 -0.99 -7.11 13.85
CA GLY A 63 -0.56 -6.17 14.89
C GLY A 63 -1.72 -5.72 15.77
N ALA A 64 -1.40 -5.26 16.98
CA ALA A 64 -2.36 -4.66 17.92
C ALA A 64 -3.03 -3.37 17.39
N GLY A 65 -2.53 -2.80 16.30
CA GLY A 65 -3.08 -1.62 15.64
C GLY A 65 -1.97 -0.78 15.03
N ARG A 66 -2.22 -0.13 13.88
CA ARG A 66 -1.20 0.63 13.15
C ARG A 66 -0.59 1.79 13.93
N ASP A 67 -1.29 2.31 14.94
CA ASP A 67 -0.77 3.36 15.82
C ASP A 67 -0.04 2.80 17.06
N GLN A 68 -0.08 1.49 17.26
CA GLN A 68 0.53 0.77 18.39
C GLN A 68 1.75 -0.05 17.98
N VAL A 69 1.78 -0.55 16.75
CA VAL A 69 2.83 -1.43 16.22
C VAL A 69 3.54 -0.76 15.07
N GLN A 70 4.85 -0.56 15.20
CA GLN A 70 5.70 -0.06 14.11
C GLN A 70 6.83 -1.07 13.81
N ILE A 71 6.89 -1.54 12.58
CA ILE A 71 8.04 -2.25 12.02
C ILE A 71 8.83 -1.28 11.15
N PHE A 72 10.11 -1.11 11.44
CA PHE A 72 10.98 -0.26 10.66
C PHE A 72 12.27 -0.98 10.23
N SER A 73 12.87 -0.51 9.15
CA SER A 73 14.14 -1.05 8.67
C SER A 73 15.02 0.04 8.06
N ARG A 74 16.33 -0.06 8.32
CA ARG A 74 17.37 0.80 7.73
C ARG A 74 18.06 0.18 6.51
N ARG A 75 17.94 -1.14 6.32
CA ARG A 75 18.73 -1.91 5.33
C ARG A 75 17.88 -2.49 4.18
N GLY A 76 16.67 -1.97 4.00
CA GLY A 76 15.72 -2.43 2.99
C GLY A 76 14.28 -2.12 3.37
N GLY A 77 13.36 -2.33 2.44
CA GLY A 77 11.92 -2.24 2.73
C GLY A 77 11.52 -3.21 3.87
N PRO A 78 10.79 -2.75 4.91
CA PRO A 78 10.41 -3.56 6.06
C PRO A 78 9.42 -4.69 5.74
N LEU A 79 8.66 -4.60 4.64
CA LEU A 79 7.80 -5.70 4.17
C LEU A 79 8.03 -6.00 2.69
N TYR A 80 8.30 -7.27 2.39
CA TYR A 80 8.34 -7.79 1.04
C TYR A 80 7.58 -9.13 0.94
N LEU A 81 6.57 -9.16 0.07
CA LEU A 81 5.79 -10.34 -0.25
C LEU A 81 6.10 -10.79 -1.68
N GLN A 82 6.34 -12.08 -1.85
CA GLN A 82 6.58 -12.67 -3.16
C GLN A 82 5.77 -13.95 -3.31
N GLU A 83 4.86 -14.02 -4.29
CA GLU A 83 4.10 -15.24 -4.56
C GLU A 83 3.31 -15.75 -3.34
N VAL A 84 2.82 -14.82 -2.51
CA VAL A 84 2.00 -15.15 -1.33
C VAL A 84 0.57 -15.49 -1.79
N PRO A 85 0.13 -16.75 -1.68
CA PRO A 85 -1.12 -17.25 -2.28
C PRO A 85 -2.38 -16.85 -1.49
N GLY A 86 -2.23 -16.20 -0.34
CA GLY A 86 -3.34 -15.73 0.47
C GLY A 86 -2.94 -15.36 1.89
N GLY A 87 -3.94 -15.05 2.71
CA GLY A 87 -3.75 -14.67 4.11
C GLY A 87 -4.07 -13.20 4.39
N ARG A 88 -3.67 -12.73 5.58
CA ARG A 88 -3.96 -11.38 6.07
C ARG A 88 -2.75 -10.76 6.77
N ILE A 89 -2.49 -9.51 6.43
CA ILE A 89 -1.59 -8.62 7.17
C ILE A 89 -2.40 -7.42 7.64
N SER A 90 -2.43 -7.15 8.94
CA SER A 90 -3.23 -6.03 9.43
C SER A 90 -2.74 -5.37 10.71
N GLY A 91 -3.05 -4.09 10.88
CA GLY A 91 -2.84 -3.37 12.14
C GLY A 91 -1.38 -3.05 12.43
N ILE A 92 -0.57 -2.78 11.39
CA ILE A 92 0.88 -2.57 11.51
C ILE A 92 1.28 -1.32 10.72
N ALA A 93 2.13 -0.47 11.31
CA ALA A 93 2.84 0.57 10.59
C ALA A 93 4.21 0.06 10.08
N PHE A 94 4.47 0.23 8.80
CA PHE A 94 5.71 -0.08 8.11
C PHE A 94 6.42 1.22 7.75
N ARG A 95 7.64 1.40 8.25
CA ARG A 95 8.44 2.61 8.07
C ARG A 95 9.82 2.29 7.51
N TYR A 96 10.18 2.88 6.39
CA TYR A 96 11.56 2.81 5.90
C TYR A 96 12.39 3.96 6.50
N VAL A 97 13.61 3.67 6.98
CA VAL A 97 14.51 4.66 7.63
C VAL A 97 15.95 4.55 7.09
N GLY A 98 16.12 4.03 5.87
CA GLY A 98 17.42 3.94 5.22
C GLY A 98 17.69 5.11 4.27
N SER A 99 18.85 5.07 3.61
CA SER A 99 19.29 6.06 2.61
C SER A 99 19.11 5.59 1.16
N ASP A 100 18.82 4.31 0.97
CA ASP A 100 18.76 3.68 -0.34
C ASP A 100 17.33 3.73 -0.90
N GLN A 101 17.20 3.47 -2.20
CA GLN A 101 15.93 3.52 -2.90
C GLN A 101 15.04 2.32 -2.54
N HIS A 102 14.27 2.47 -1.46
CA HIS A 102 13.31 1.47 -1.02
C HIS A 102 11.94 2.05 -0.69
N SER A 103 10.93 1.25 -1.01
CA SER A 103 9.55 1.38 -0.56
C SER A 103 9.35 0.72 0.80
N ALA A 104 8.34 1.17 1.55
CA ALA A 104 8.01 0.57 2.83
C ALA A 104 7.41 -0.85 2.65
N ILE A 105 6.57 -1.03 1.64
CA ILE A 105 5.92 -2.31 1.31
C ILE A 105 6.14 -2.63 -0.16
N ASN A 106 6.61 -3.85 -0.44
CA ASN A 106 6.74 -4.40 -1.79
C ASN A 106 5.91 -5.67 -1.90
N VAL A 107 5.15 -5.83 -2.98
CA VAL A 107 4.30 -7.00 -3.21
C VAL A 107 4.42 -7.45 -4.66
N LEU A 108 4.96 -8.65 -4.84
CA LEU A 108 5.11 -9.32 -6.13
C LEU A 108 4.15 -10.52 -6.20
N ASN A 109 3.33 -10.58 -7.25
CA ASN A 109 2.54 -11.78 -7.61
C ASN A 109 1.75 -12.42 -6.45
N SER A 110 1.17 -11.59 -5.56
CA SER A 110 0.51 -12.08 -4.34
C SER A 110 -0.99 -11.76 -4.34
N THR A 111 -1.77 -12.50 -3.56
CA THR A 111 -3.25 -12.44 -3.54
C THR A 111 -3.84 -12.22 -2.13
N CYS A 112 -3.01 -11.93 -1.14
CA CYS A 112 -3.42 -11.71 0.25
C CYS A 112 -4.22 -10.42 0.49
N VAL A 113 -4.74 -10.26 1.72
CA VAL A 113 -5.38 -9.04 2.20
C VAL A 113 -4.41 -8.24 3.07
N ILE A 114 -4.20 -6.97 2.75
CA ILE A 114 -3.44 -6.03 3.57
C ILE A 114 -4.39 -4.92 4.00
N SER A 115 -4.61 -4.79 5.31
CA SER A 115 -5.66 -3.89 5.82
C SER A 115 -5.31 -3.22 7.13
N ASP A 116 -5.82 -2.01 7.36
CA ASP A 116 -5.60 -1.25 8.61
C ASP A 116 -4.12 -1.04 8.93
N CYS A 117 -3.25 -1.03 7.92
CA CYS A 117 -1.82 -0.78 8.04
C CYS A 117 -1.48 0.68 7.70
N ARG A 118 -0.25 1.09 8.02
CA ARG A 118 0.33 2.36 7.57
C ARG A 118 1.64 2.09 6.82
N ALA A 119 1.87 2.69 5.67
CA ALA A 119 3.15 2.65 4.96
C ALA A 119 3.69 4.08 4.82
N MET A 120 4.90 4.33 5.33
CA MET A 120 5.44 5.69 5.36
C MET A 120 6.96 5.79 5.19
N GLU A 121 7.38 6.99 4.81
CA GLU A 121 8.80 7.40 4.70
C GLU A 121 9.63 6.54 3.74
N GLY A 122 8.98 5.94 2.72
CA GLY A 122 9.68 5.37 1.58
C GLY A 122 10.49 6.44 0.85
N ILE A 123 11.72 6.10 0.46
CA ILE A 123 12.52 6.94 -0.45
C ILE A 123 11.99 6.82 -1.88
N LEU A 124 11.42 5.66 -2.22
CA LEU A 124 10.59 5.49 -3.40
C LEU A 124 9.11 5.71 -3.02
N SER A 125 8.20 5.17 -3.84
CA SER A 125 6.79 5.08 -3.49
C SER A 125 6.58 4.28 -2.20
N GLY A 126 5.57 4.59 -1.40
CA GLY A 126 5.37 3.95 -0.09
C GLY A 126 5.04 2.46 -0.20
N VAL A 127 4.18 2.14 -1.16
CA VAL A 127 3.74 0.77 -1.48
C VAL A 127 3.92 0.52 -2.96
N VAL A 128 4.48 -0.64 -3.29
CA VAL A 128 4.67 -1.06 -4.68
C VAL A 128 4.02 -2.42 -4.90
N LEU A 129 3.10 -2.49 -5.86
CA LEU A 129 2.31 -3.68 -6.20
C LEU A 129 2.57 -4.04 -7.66
N TYR A 130 3.12 -5.22 -7.93
CA TYR A 130 3.59 -5.55 -9.28
C TYR A 130 3.51 -7.05 -9.62
N GLY A 131 3.51 -7.32 -10.92
CA GLY A 131 3.46 -8.66 -11.49
C GLY A 131 2.04 -9.11 -11.85
N GLN A 132 1.94 -9.93 -12.91
CA GLN A 132 0.69 -10.32 -13.55
C GLN A 132 -0.28 -11.09 -12.64
N GLU A 133 0.23 -11.75 -11.61
CA GLU A 133 -0.56 -12.52 -10.63
C GLU A 133 -0.89 -11.71 -9.38
N CYS A 134 -0.49 -10.43 -9.29
CA CYS A 134 -0.80 -9.59 -8.15
C CYS A 134 -2.30 -9.26 -8.14
N ARG A 135 -3.04 -9.82 -7.17
CA ARG A 135 -4.48 -9.63 -6.91
C ARG A 135 -4.75 -9.28 -5.44
N VAL A 136 -3.82 -8.59 -4.79
CA VAL A 136 -3.97 -8.18 -3.39
C VAL A 136 -5.20 -7.29 -3.18
N THR A 137 -5.92 -7.53 -2.10
CA THR A 137 -6.89 -6.55 -1.56
C THR A 137 -6.17 -5.66 -0.56
N PHE A 138 -5.97 -4.40 -0.93
CA PHE A 138 -5.33 -3.39 -0.10
C PHE A 138 -6.41 -2.42 0.38
N SER A 139 -6.85 -2.55 1.63
CA SER A 139 -8.03 -1.83 2.12
C SER A 139 -7.91 -1.16 3.49
N GLY A 140 -8.39 0.08 3.62
CA GLY A 140 -8.40 0.77 4.93
C GLY A 140 -7.00 1.15 5.43
N ASN A 141 -6.03 1.27 4.53
CA ASN A 141 -4.64 1.60 4.88
C ASN A 141 -4.36 3.09 4.76
N GLU A 142 -3.31 3.54 5.44
CA GLU A 142 -2.73 4.87 5.30
C GLU A 142 -1.39 4.80 4.57
N VAL A 143 -1.19 5.60 3.53
CA VAL A 143 0.07 5.63 2.78
C VAL A 143 0.55 7.07 2.64
N CYS A 144 1.59 7.44 3.40
CA CYS A 144 1.92 8.84 3.60
C CYS A 144 3.40 9.18 3.73
N ARG A 145 3.74 10.45 3.46
CA ARG A 145 5.09 11.00 3.65
C ARG A 145 6.17 10.23 2.88
N ASN A 146 5.83 9.71 1.71
CA ASN A 146 6.79 9.06 0.81
C ASN A 146 7.37 10.08 -0.17
N ARG A 147 8.62 9.85 -0.59
CA ARG A 147 9.34 10.77 -1.50
C ARG A 147 8.92 10.65 -2.97
N GLU A 148 8.10 9.67 -3.31
CA GLU A 148 7.43 9.58 -4.60
C GLU A 148 5.92 9.46 -4.38
N SER A 149 5.27 8.50 -5.05
CA SER A 149 3.83 8.27 -4.91
C SER A 149 3.51 7.49 -3.63
N GLY A 150 2.26 7.57 -3.16
CA GLY A 150 1.80 6.70 -2.08
C GLY A 150 1.84 5.24 -2.51
N ILE A 151 0.95 4.88 -3.43
CA ILE A 151 0.84 3.51 -3.99
C ILE A 151 1.23 3.54 -5.46
N PHE A 152 2.10 2.62 -5.88
CA PHE A 152 2.48 2.45 -7.28
C PHE A 152 2.16 1.03 -7.77
N VAL A 153 1.35 0.93 -8.82
CA VAL A 153 0.88 -0.34 -9.41
C VAL A 153 1.40 -0.48 -10.84
N PHE A 154 2.06 -1.59 -11.17
CA PHE A 154 2.63 -1.79 -12.50
C PHE A 154 2.84 -3.27 -12.89
N ALA A 155 3.44 -3.52 -14.05
CA ALA A 155 3.79 -4.86 -14.56
C ALA A 155 2.62 -5.87 -14.56
N GLY A 156 1.42 -5.44 -14.99
CA GLY A 156 0.26 -6.31 -15.14
C GLY A 156 -0.51 -6.58 -13.85
N ALA A 157 -0.17 -5.90 -12.75
CA ALA A 157 -0.86 -6.06 -11.48
C ALA A 157 -2.31 -5.55 -11.55
N GLN A 158 -3.22 -6.27 -10.90
CA GLN A 158 -4.65 -5.95 -10.83
C GLN A 158 -5.16 -6.06 -9.38
N PRO A 159 -4.60 -5.30 -8.43
CA PRO A 159 -5.05 -5.30 -7.05
C PRO A 159 -6.39 -4.56 -6.90
N ARG A 160 -7.08 -4.81 -5.80
CA ARG A 160 -8.19 -3.97 -5.34
C ARG A 160 -7.69 -2.99 -4.29
N LEU A 161 -7.71 -1.71 -4.59
CA LEU A 161 -7.38 -0.61 -3.69
C LEU A 161 -8.68 0.04 -3.20
N ALA A 162 -9.07 -0.23 -1.97
CA ALA A 162 -10.35 0.24 -1.44
C ALA A 162 -10.22 1.00 -0.12
N ASP A 163 -10.91 2.13 0.03
CA ASP A 163 -11.03 2.80 1.33
C ASP A 163 -9.67 3.20 1.96
N ASN A 164 -8.62 3.39 1.14
CA ASN A 164 -7.29 3.81 1.61
C ASN A 164 -7.18 5.34 1.63
N ARG A 165 -6.25 5.84 2.46
CA ARG A 165 -5.91 7.26 2.53
C ARG A 165 -4.45 7.48 2.13
N CYS A 166 -4.23 8.12 0.99
CA CYS A 166 -2.91 8.46 0.45
C CYS A 166 -2.68 9.97 0.58
N PHE A 167 -1.76 10.40 1.43
CA PHE A 167 -1.60 11.83 1.76
C PHE A 167 -0.16 12.23 2.08
N ASP A 168 0.15 13.52 1.92
CA ASP A 168 1.48 14.09 2.15
C ASP A 168 2.60 13.35 1.36
N ASN A 169 2.29 12.75 0.21
CA ASN A 169 3.30 12.15 -0.67
C ASN A 169 3.87 13.20 -1.61
N HIS A 170 5.15 13.06 -1.97
CA HIS A 170 5.84 14.06 -2.78
C HIS A 170 5.42 14.04 -4.26
N HIS A 171 4.93 12.90 -4.77
CA HIS A 171 4.34 12.81 -6.10
C HIS A 171 2.81 12.66 -6.02
N PHE A 172 2.30 11.50 -6.40
CA PHE A 172 0.87 11.22 -6.50
C PHE A 172 0.37 10.43 -5.29
N GLY A 173 -0.93 10.48 -4.99
CA GLY A 173 -1.52 9.54 -4.04
C GLY A 173 -1.40 8.09 -4.55
N ILE A 174 -1.88 7.85 -5.76
CA ILE A 174 -1.83 6.54 -6.45
C ILE A 174 -1.33 6.72 -7.88
N ALA A 175 -0.41 5.88 -8.33
CA ALA A 175 0.08 5.86 -9.71
C ALA A 175 -0.06 4.46 -10.32
N VAL A 176 -0.42 4.39 -11.60
CA VAL A 176 -0.63 3.13 -12.33
C VAL A 176 0.06 3.19 -13.69
N ARG A 177 0.86 2.16 -14.01
CA ARG A 177 1.67 2.08 -15.23
C ARG A 177 1.61 0.71 -15.89
N ASP A 178 1.97 0.67 -17.17
CA ASP A 178 2.19 -0.52 -18.00
C ASP A 178 0.90 -1.17 -18.50
N ALA A 179 0.98 -1.70 -19.72
CA ALA A 179 -0.12 -2.42 -20.34
C ALA A 179 -0.50 -3.66 -19.51
N GLY A 180 -1.80 -3.90 -19.37
CA GLY A 180 -2.35 -5.03 -18.58
C GLY A 180 -2.44 -4.76 -17.07
N THR A 181 -1.86 -3.67 -16.58
CA THR A 181 -2.08 -3.19 -15.21
C THR A 181 -3.45 -2.52 -15.13
N CYS A 182 -4.32 -3.04 -14.27
CA CYS A 182 -5.71 -2.58 -14.15
C CYS A 182 -6.25 -2.81 -12.72
N PRO A 183 -5.87 -1.98 -11.74
CA PRO A 183 -6.45 -2.03 -10.41
C PRO A 183 -7.88 -1.53 -10.36
N ASP A 184 -8.63 -2.05 -9.39
CA ASP A 184 -9.88 -1.44 -8.93
C ASP A 184 -9.56 -0.40 -7.86
N ILE A 185 -9.70 0.89 -8.17
CA ILE A 185 -9.44 2.00 -7.24
C ILE A 185 -10.78 2.59 -6.83
N VAL A 186 -11.23 2.22 -5.63
CA VAL A 186 -12.60 2.51 -5.16
C VAL A 186 -12.60 3.17 -3.78
N ARG A 187 -13.30 4.30 -3.61
CA ARG A 187 -13.44 4.99 -2.31
C ARG A 187 -12.12 5.37 -1.62
N ASN A 188 -11.06 5.61 -2.38
CA ASN A 188 -9.80 6.08 -1.80
C ASN A 188 -9.82 7.59 -1.62
N GLN A 189 -9.12 8.07 -0.60
CA GLN A 189 -8.87 9.48 -0.33
C GLN A 189 -7.43 9.81 -0.70
N CYS A 190 -7.22 10.61 -1.74
CA CYS A 190 -5.90 11.07 -2.19
C CYS A 190 -5.81 12.58 -1.99
N ASP A 191 -5.34 13.00 -0.81
CA ASP A 191 -5.41 14.39 -0.35
C ASP A 191 -4.02 14.96 -0.05
N SER A 192 -3.80 16.24 -0.30
CA SER A 192 -2.55 16.93 0.11
C SER A 192 -1.25 16.32 -0.46
N ASN A 193 -1.32 15.66 -1.61
CA ASN A 193 -0.12 15.21 -2.32
C ASN A 193 0.50 16.40 -3.09
N MET A 194 1.83 16.41 -3.20
CA MET A 194 2.57 17.53 -3.81
C MET A 194 2.41 17.63 -5.32
N LEU A 195 1.89 16.59 -5.99
CA LEU A 195 1.41 16.68 -7.37
C LEU A 195 -0.11 16.54 -7.41
N SER A 196 -0.61 15.37 -7.81
CA SER A 196 -2.04 15.11 -8.05
C SER A 196 -2.53 13.90 -7.25
N GLY A 197 -3.84 13.69 -7.20
CA GLY A 197 -4.41 12.53 -6.50
C GLY A 197 -4.04 11.20 -7.15
N ILE A 198 -4.43 10.99 -8.40
CA ILE A 198 -4.21 9.74 -9.14
C ILE A 198 -3.54 10.00 -10.49
N LEU A 199 -2.57 9.17 -10.88
CA LEU A 199 -1.94 9.17 -12.19
C LEU A 199 -2.13 7.83 -12.90
N LEU A 200 -2.64 7.85 -14.15
CA LEU A 200 -2.59 6.71 -15.07
C LEU A 200 -1.70 7.05 -16.26
N PHE A 201 -0.72 6.21 -16.57
CA PHE A 201 0.25 6.49 -17.63
C PHE A 201 0.84 5.24 -18.29
N HIS A 202 1.46 5.38 -19.47
CA HIS A 202 2.10 4.29 -20.21
C HIS A 202 1.22 3.04 -20.30
N HIS A 203 0.05 3.17 -20.92
CA HIS A 203 -0.95 2.10 -21.06
C HIS A 203 -1.60 1.56 -19.77
N GLY A 204 -1.37 2.21 -18.62
CA GLY A 204 -2.05 1.85 -17.37
C GLY A 204 -3.56 2.03 -17.47
N GLY A 205 -4.33 1.02 -17.08
CA GLY A 205 -5.78 1.11 -16.92
C GLY A 205 -6.17 1.14 -15.45
N ALA A 206 -7.40 1.57 -15.13
CA ALA A 206 -7.96 1.43 -13.78
C ALA A 206 -9.48 1.64 -13.79
N LEU A 207 -10.20 0.95 -12.90
CA LEU A 207 -11.52 1.38 -12.47
C LEU A 207 -11.36 2.49 -11.43
N LEU A 208 -11.98 3.64 -11.63
CA LEU A 208 -11.93 4.83 -10.78
C LEU A 208 -13.35 5.20 -10.33
N ALA A 209 -13.76 4.73 -9.15
CA ALA A 209 -15.11 4.96 -8.62
C ALA A 209 -15.11 5.47 -7.17
N ASP A 210 -15.94 6.48 -6.90
CA ASP A 210 -16.15 7.07 -5.57
C ASP A 210 -14.87 7.56 -4.87
N ASN A 211 -13.80 7.85 -5.62
CA ASN A 211 -12.57 8.35 -5.02
C ASN A 211 -12.70 9.83 -4.70
N HIS A 212 -12.06 10.26 -3.62
CA HIS A 212 -11.94 11.64 -3.22
C HIS A 212 -10.50 12.07 -3.44
N CYS A 213 -10.26 12.89 -4.47
CA CYS A 213 -8.93 13.41 -4.77
C CYS A 213 -9.00 14.94 -4.68
N ARG A 214 -8.70 15.50 -3.52
CA ARG A 214 -8.89 16.93 -3.23
C ARG A 214 -7.66 17.52 -2.57
N ASP A 215 -7.54 18.85 -2.60
CA ASP A 215 -6.49 19.58 -1.90
C ASP A 215 -5.06 19.11 -2.27
N ASN A 216 -4.87 18.53 -3.47
CA ASN A 216 -3.56 18.27 -4.05
C ASN A 216 -3.02 19.55 -4.71
N GLN A 217 -1.71 19.63 -4.96
CA GLN A 217 -1.09 20.86 -5.50
C GLN A 217 -1.31 21.06 -7.00
N GLN A 218 -1.80 20.06 -7.72
CA GLN A 218 -2.06 20.15 -9.16
C GLN A 218 -3.49 19.74 -9.51
N TRP A 219 -3.73 18.48 -9.89
CA TRP A 219 -5.00 17.97 -10.40
C TRP A 219 -5.59 16.91 -9.46
N GLY A 220 -6.87 16.59 -9.63
CA GLY A 220 -7.45 15.38 -9.01
C GLY A 220 -6.90 14.11 -9.66
N VAL A 221 -7.04 14.01 -10.98
CA VAL A 221 -6.56 12.87 -11.79
C VAL A 221 -5.74 13.35 -13.00
N VAL A 222 -4.62 12.69 -13.27
CA VAL A 222 -3.79 12.89 -14.46
C VAL A 222 -3.78 11.61 -15.30
N VAL A 223 -3.97 11.74 -16.60
CA VAL A 223 -4.04 10.62 -17.54
C VAL A 223 -3.19 10.94 -18.77
N THR A 224 -2.41 9.97 -19.28
CA THR A 224 -1.78 10.09 -20.61
C THR A 224 -2.72 9.53 -21.69
N PRO A 225 -2.66 9.99 -22.96
CA PRO A 225 -3.65 9.58 -23.97
C PRO A 225 -3.66 8.08 -24.28
N ASP A 226 -2.57 7.38 -24.00
CA ASP A 226 -2.44 5.93 -24.17
C ASP A 226 -2.93 5.12 -22.96
N ALA A 227 -3.30 5.76 -21.85
CA ALA A 227 -3.86 5.13 -20.66
C ALA A 227 -5.37 4.84 -20.81
N HIS A 228 -5.89 3.96 -19.94
CA HIS A 228 -7.24 3.41 -20.06
C HIS A 228 -8.06 3.55 -18.76
N PRO A 229 -8.43 4.78 -18.35
CA PRO A 229 -9.34 4.97 -17.23
C PRO A 229 -10.73 4.42 -17.54
N ASN A 230 -11.38 3.88 -16.53
CA ASN A 230 -12.80 3.54 -16.52
C ASN A 230 -13.45 4.18 -15.29
N PRO A 231 -14.39 5.13 -15.44
CA PRO A 231 -15.02 5.57 -16.69
C PRO A 231 -14.10 6.46 -17.54
N ALA A 232 -14.57 6.87 -18.73
CA ALA A 232 -13.77 7.69 -19.64
C ALA A 232 -13.39 9.04 -18.98
N PRO A 233 -12.32 9.73 -19.44
CA PRO A 233 -11.86 10.97 -18.82
C PRO A 233 -12.96 12.02 -18.59
N SER A 234 -13.88 12.18 -19.53
CA SER A 234 -15.04 13.11 -19.44
C SER A 234 -16.04 12.78 -18.33
N GLU A 235 -16.03 11.56 -17.81
CA GLU A 235 -16.96 11.05 -16.80
C GLU A 235 -16.31 10.94 -15.41
N LEU A 236 -14.99 11.14 -15.31
CA LEU A 236 -14.24 10.97 -14.06
C LEU A 236 -14.77 11.86 -12.93
N ALA A 237 -15.09 13.11 -13.22
CA ALA A 237 -15.62 14.06 -12.22
C ALA A 237 -17.08 13.78 -11.81
N GLN A 238 -17.79 12.91 -12.54
CA GLN A 238 -19.13 12.45 -12.14
C GLN A 238 -19.03 11.21 -11.26
N ALA A 239 -18.06 10.34 -11.53
CA ALA A 239 -17.82 9.11 -10.77
C ALA A 239 -16.95 9.32 -9.51
N ASN A 240 -16.31 10.48 -9.34
CA ASN A 240 -15.36 10.76 -8.26
C ASN A 240 -15.48 12.22 -7.78
N ASP A 241 -15.11 12.48 -6.54
CA ASP A 241 -14.97 13.83 -5.99
C ASP A 241 -13.54 14.36 -6.24
N LEU A 242 -13.39 15.11 -7.33
CA LEU A 242 -12.09 15.63 -7.81
C LEU A 242 -11.95 17.15 -7.63
N ALA A 243 -12.84 17.77 -6.84
CA ALA A 243 -12.86 19.21 -6.66
C ALA A 243 -11.68 19.69 -5.78
N ARG A 244 -11.47 21.02 -5.74
CA ARG A 244 -10.49 21.69 -4.87
C ARG A 244 -9.02 21.34 -5.16
N ASN A 245 -8.71 20.99 -6.41
CA ASN A 245 -7.34 20.96 -6.91
C ASN A 245 -7.12 22.21 -7.79
N PRO A 246 -6.00 22.93 -7.65
CA PRO A 246 -5.79 24.25 -8.23
C PRO A 246 -5.73 24.26 -9.77
N ARG A 247 -5.35 23.14 -10.40
CA ARG A 247 -5.34 23.03 -11.86
C ARG A 247 -6.64 22.47 -12.43
N GLY A 248 -7.43 21.75 -11.63
CA GLY A 248 -8.75 21.24 -12.00
C GLY A 248 -9.00 19.79 -11.60
N ALA A 249 -10.18 19.27 -11.95
CA ALA A 249 -10.58 17.90 -11.61
C ALA A 249 -9.71 16.83 -12.29
N TYR A 250 -9.48 16.95 -13.59
CA TYR A 250 -8.61 16.02 -14.32
C TYR A 250 -7.94 16.69 -15.52
N VAL A 251 -6.88 16.06 -16.03
CA VAL A 251 -6.23 16.41 -17.30
C VAL A 251 -5.85 15.16 -18.09
N VAL A 252 -5.97 15.23 -19.41
CA VAL A 252 -5.33 14.29 -20.35
C VAL A 252 -4.16 15.03 -20.98
N THR A 253 -2.93 14.53 -20.85
CA THR A 253 -1.72 15.25 -21.26
C THR A 253 -0.69 14.37 -21.95
N ASP A 254 -0.11 14.90 -23.02
CA ASP A 254 1.04 14.35 -23.75
C ASP A 254 2.40 14.81 -23.16
N GLN A 255 2.37 15.65 -22.13
CA GLN A 255 3.60 16.17 -21.52
C GLN A 255 4.43 15.03 -20.92
N PRO A 256 5.77 15.09 -21.04
CA PRO A 256 6.66 14.18 -20.33
C PRO A 256 6.33 14.15 -18.83
N LEU A 257 6.36 12.96 -18.22
CA LEU A 257 6.08 12.81 -16.79
C LEU A 257 7.06 13.60 -15.89
N GLU A 258 8.28 13.80 -16.38
CA GLU A 258 9.27 14.68 -15.75
C GLU A 258 8.84 16.15 -15.66
N ASP A 259 7.95 16.58 -16.56
CA ASP A 259 7.34 17.92 -16.56
C ASP A 259 6.04 17.97 -15.75
N ILE A 260 5.37 16.83 -15.58
CA ILE A 260 4.20 16.69 -14.69
C ILE A 260 4.66 16.70 -13.23
N GLY A 261 5.87 16.18 -12.95
CA GLY A 261 6.50 16.11 -11.63
C GLY A 261 7.21 17.37 -11.13
N ARG A 262 7.08 18.51 -11.83
CA ARG A 262 7.65 19.81 -11.45
C ARG A 262 6.59 20.85 -11.10
#